data_AF-A0A508TJX4-F1
#
_entry.id   AF-A0A508TJX4-F1
#
_cell.length_a   1.000
_cell.length_b   1.000
_cell.length_c   1.000
_cell.angle_alpha   90.00
_cell.angle_beta   90.00
_cell.angle_gamma   90.00
#
_symmetry.space_group_name_H-M   'P 1'
#
loop_
_entity.id
_entity.type
_entity.pdbx_description
1 polymer ?
#
loop_
_entity_poly.entity_id
_entity_poly.type
_entity_poly.pdbx_seq_one_letter_code
_entity_poly.pdbx_strand_id
1 'polypeptide(L)' 'MLAEKFFLYLETLLNGQPRNPDGSPRVVSTSPHVPVTLPRGK' A
#
# COMPACT_ATOMS: atom_id res chain seq x y z
N MET A 1 19.11 5.93 -25.97
CA MET A 1 18.04 6.26 -25.00
C MET A 1 17.13 5.05 -24.68
N LEU A 2 17.67 3.83 -24.61
CA LEU A 2 16.86 2.64 -24.27
C LEU A 2 16.87 2.39 -22.75
N ALA A 3 18.05 2.56 -22.12
CA ALA A 3 18.23 2.38 -20.69
C ALA A 3 17.35 3.33 -19.85
N GLU A 4 17.31 4.62 -20.18
CA GLU A 4 16.48 5.61 -19.46
C GLU A 4 14.99 5.27 -19.49
N LYS A 5 14.46 4.86 -20.65
CA LYS A 5 13.05 4.43 -20.77
C LYS A 5 12.78 3.14 -20.01
N PHE A 6 13.75 2.23 -19.98
CA PHE A 6 13.66 0.97 -19.25
C PHE A 6 13.61 1.22 -17.73
N PHE A 7 14.48 2.07 -17.20
CA PHE A 7 14.46 2.43 -15.77
C PHE A 7 13.18 3.18 -15.38
N LEU A 8 12.69 4.09 -16.23
CA LEU A 8 11.43 4.79 -16.02
C LEU A 8 10.24 3.83 -15.97
N TYR A 9 10.19 2.84 -16.88
CA TYR A 9 9.16 1.81 -16.87
C TYR A 9 9.17 0.99 -15.58
N LEU A 10 10.35 0.59 -15.11
CA LEU A 10 10.51 -0.15 -13.85
C LEU A 10 10.05 0.66 -12.64
N GLU A 11 10.38 1.95 -12.58
CA GLU A 11 9.94 2.85 -11.50
C GLU A 11 8.41 3.00 -11.48
N THR A 12 7.79 3.16 -12.66
CA THR A 12 6.32 3.25 -12.75
C THR A 12 5.62 1.97 -12.32
N LEU A 13 6.24 0.81 -12.57
CA LEU A 13 5.70 -0.50 -12.19
C LEU A 13 5.84 -0.76 -10.68
N LEU A 14 6.92 -0.27 -10.06
CA LEU A 14 7.13 -0.33 -8.61
C LEU A 14 6.22 0.63 -7.84
N ASN A 15 6.07 1.86 -8.33
CA ASN A 15 5.34 2.92 -7.62
C ASN A 15 3.84 2.94 -7.94
N GLY A 16 3.40 2.31 -9.05
CA GLY A 16 2.02 2.33 -9.53
C GLY A 16 1.07 1.34 -8.85
N GLN A 17 1.52 0.53 -7.89
CA GLN A 17 0.68 -0.45 -7.19
C GLN A 17 0.85 -0.31 -5.68
N PRO A 18 -0.25 -0.24 -4.89
CA PRO A 18 -0.18 -0.40 -3.45
C PRO A 18 0.13 -1.88 -3.17
N ARG A 19 1.41 -2.23 -3.17
CA ARG A 19 1.92 -3.55 -2.80
C ARG A 19 2.73 -3.43 -1.52
N ASN A 20 2.62 -4.43 -0.66
CA ASN A 20 3.54 -4.57 0.46
C ASN A 20 4.95 -4.85 -0.07
N PRO A 21 6.02 -4.67 0.73
CA PRO A 21 7.41 -4.96 0.33
C PRO A 21 7.60 -6.36 -0.27
N ASP A 22 6.73 -7.29 0.13
CA ASP A 22 6.66 -8.69 -0.24
C ASP A 22 5.94 -8.94 -1.58
N GLY A 23 5.50 -7.88 -2.28
CA GLY A 23 4.82 -7.95 -3.58
C GLY A 23 3.34 -8.36 -3.52
N SER A 24 2.81 -8.68 -2.33
CA SER A 24 1.40 -8.97 -2.13
C SER A 24 0.53 -7.72 -2.30
N PRO A 25 -0.69 -7.85 -2.85
CA PRO A 25 -1.61 -6.72 -2.94
C PRO A 25 -1.90 -6.17 -1.53
N ARG A 26 -1.73 -4.86 -1.34
CA ARG A 26 -2.02 -4.21 -0.07
C ARG A 26 -3.52 -4.00 0.04
N VAL A 27 -4.19 -4.89 0.77
CA VAL A 27 -5.61 -4.75 1.09
C VAL A 27 -5.75 -3.70 2.19
N VAL A 28 -6.31 -2.54 1.87
CA VAL A 28 -6.65 -1.49 2.83
C VAL A 28 -8.10 -1.70 3.25
N SER A 29 -8.38 -1.69 4.55
CA SER A 29 -9.75 -1.78 5.04
C SER A 29 -10.54 -0.54 4.61
N THR A 30 -11.65 -0.74 3.90
CA THR A 30 -12.64 0.30 3.57
C THR A 30 -13.80 0.35 4.55
N SER A 31 -13.76 -0.47 5.62
CA SER A 31 -14.85 -0.53 6.60
C SER A 31 -15.03 0.80 7.32
N PRO A 32 -16.26 1.25 7.57
CA PRO A 32 -16.53 2.42 8.40
C PRO A 32 -15.86 2.27 9.78
N HIS A 33 -15.14 3.30 10.21
CA HIS A 33 -14.50 3.28 11.52
C HIS A 33 -15.55 3.38 12.63
N VAL A 34 -15.81 2.28 13.34
CA VAL A 34 -16.70 2.28 14.50
C VAL A 34 -15.87 2.66 15.73
N PRO A 35 -16.14 3.80 16.38
CA PRO A 35 -15.44 4.18 17.60
C PRO A 35 -15.81 3.20 18.72
N VAL A 36 -14.80 2.54 19.30
CA VAL A 36 -14.97 1.64 20.46
C VAL A 36 -14.47 2.36 21.71
N THR A 37 -15.33 2.45 22.73
CA THR A 37 -14.93 2.94 24.05
C THR A 37 -14.39 1.76 24.87
N LEU A 38 -13.11 1.80 25.21
CA LEU A 38 -12.50 0.78 26.08
C LEU A 38 -12.98 0.97 27.52
N PRO A 39 -13.34 -0.11 28.24
CA PRO A 39 -13.65 -0.01 29.65
C PRO A 39 -12.39 0.41 30.40
N ARG A 40 -12.50 1.45 31.24
CA ARG A 40 -11.44 1.79 32.19
C ARG A 40 -11.35 0.64 33.19
N GLY A 41 -10.17 0.01 33.27
CA GLY A 41 -9.89 -1.04 34.24
C GLY A 41 -10.19 -0.55 35.67
N LYS A 42 -10.64 -1.49 36.52
CA LYS A 42 -10.92 -1.24 37.94
C LYS A 42 -9.67 -0.87 38.71
#